data_AF-A0AAE8LPR2-F1
#
_entry.id   AF-A0AAE8LPR2-F1
#
_cell.length_a   1.000
_cell.length_b   1.000
_cell.length_c   1.000
_cell.angle_alpha   90.00
_cell.angle_beta   90.00
_cell.angle_gamma   90.00
#
_symmetry.space_group_name_H-M   'P 1'
#
loop_
_entity.id
_entity.type
_entity.pdbx_description
1 polymer ?
#
loop_
_entity_poly.entity_id
_entity_poly.type
_entity_poly.pdbx_seq_one_letter_code
_entity_poly.pdbx_strand_id
1 'polypeptide(L)' 'MSTDPETRRAIAQRAIARAAARDMPIDKDPVFVALLEQWSRGEFDMKAMRERYLDMIALQAAERRDLR' A
#
# COMPACT_ATOMS: atom_id res chain seq x y z
N MET A 1 -15.11 -3.80 -7.51
CA MET A 1 -14.64 -2.66 -6.68
C MET A 1 -14.69 -1.42 -7.56
N SER A 2 -15.15 -0.27 -7.06
CA SER A 2 -15.23 0.95 -7.89
C SER A 2 -13.86 1.30 -8.49
N THR A 3 -13.85 1.69 -9.77
CA THR A 3 -12.66 2.18 -10.48
C THR A 3 -12.48 3.69 -10.33
N ASP A 4 -13.47 4.37 -9.74
CA ASP A 4 -13.42 5.80 -9.48
C ASP A 4 -12.26 6.15 -8.50
N PRO A 5 -11.37 7.08 -8.89
CA PRO A 5 -10.23 7.43 -8.06
C PRO A 5 -10.57 8.01 -6.69
N GLU A 6 -11.61 8.83 -6.59
CA GLU A 6 -12.01 9.42 -5.31
C GLU A 6 -12.55 8.35 -4.35
N THR A 7 -13.36 7.44 -4.87
CA THR A 7 -13.86 6.28 -4.13
C THR A 7 -12.71 5.42 -3.61
N ARG A 8 -11.70 5.15 -4.45
CA ARG A 8 -10.51 4.38 -4.03
C ARG A 8 -9.72 5.10 -2.95
N ARG A 9 -9.49 6.42 -3.07
CA ARG A 9 -8.84 7.20 -2.01
C ARG A 9 -9.61 7.17 -0.70
N ALA A 10 -10.92 7.32 -0.74
CA ALA A 10 -11.77 7.25 0.46
C ALA A 10 -11.68 5.87 1.14
N ILE A 11 -11.62 4.79 0.36
CA ILE A 11 -11.41 3.43 0.88
C ILE A 11 -10.05 3.32 1.58
N ALA A 12 -8.97 3.81 0.95
CA ALA A 12 -7.64 3.78 1.55
C ALA A 12 -7.57 4.58 2.86
N GLN A 13 -8.09 5.81 2.86
CA GLN A 13 -8.14 6.66 4.05
C GLN A 13 -8.94 6.01 5.18
N ARG A 14 -10.08 5.39 4.87
CA ARG A 14 -10.90 4.68 5.87
C ARG A 14 -10.17 3.47 6.44
N ALA A 15 -9.40 2.74 5.64
CA ALA A 15 -8.60 1.62 6.11
C ALA A 15 -7.48 2.09 7.05
N ILE A 16 -6.76 3.15 6.69
CA ILE A 16 -5.72 3.76 7.52
C ILE A 16 -6.30 4.27 8.85
N ALA A 17 -7.39 5.04 8.79
CA ALA A 17 -8.05 5.57 9.98
C ALA A 17 -8.53 4.45 10.92
N ARG A 18 -9.07 3.36 10.36
CA ARG A 18 -9.50 2.18 11.14
C ARG A 18 -8.33 1.49 11.83
N ALA A 19 -7.18 1.42 11.17
CA ALA A 19 -5.98 0.80 11.74
C ALA A 19 -5.43 1.66 12.90
N ALA A 20 -5.36 2.99 12.69
CA ALA A 20 -4.99 3.93 13.75
C ALA A 20 -5.95 3.88 14.95
N ALA A 21 -7.27 3.79 14.72
CA ALA A 21 -8.27 3.66 15.78
C ALA A 21 -8.21 2.33 16.57
N ARG A 22 -7.36 1.38 16.14
CA ARG A 22 -7.12 0.09 16.79
C ARG A 22 -5.70 0.01 17.39
N ASP A 23 -5.03 1.14 17.58
CA ASP A 23 -3.64 1.23 18.04
C ASP A 23 -2.65 0.44 17.16
N MET A 24 -3.01 0.22 15.88
CA MET A 24 -2.16 -0.42 14.88
C MET A 24 -2.00 0.50 13.67
N PRO A 25 -1.31 1.64 13.82
CA PRO A 25 -1.12 2.55 12.69
C PRO A 25 -0.37 1.83 11.56
N ILE A 26 -0.90 1.96 10.34
CA ILE A 26 -0.21 1.47 9.14
C ILE A 26 0.99 2.38 8.91
N ASP A 27 2.18 1.79 8.80
CA ASP A 27 3.38 2.49 8.42
C ASP A 27 3.19 3.14 7.03
N LYS A 28 3.42 4.45 6.96
CA LYS A 28 3.25 5.24 5.74
C LYS A 28 4.58 5.42 5.03
N ASP A 29 5.35 4.35 4.90
CA ASP A 29 6.55 4.35 4.08
C ASP A 29 6.23 4.93 2.68
N PRO A 30 7.09 5.82 2.14
CA PRO A 30 6.86 6.49 0.87
C PRO A 30 6.53 5.54 -0.29
N VAL A 31 7.07 4.31 -0.27
CA VAL A 31 6.84 3.30 -1.28
C VAL A 31 5.41 2.77 -1.21
N PHE A 32 4.91 2.51 0.00
CA PHE A 32 3.50 2.12 0.21
C PHE A 32 2.53 3.22 -0.22
N VAL A 33 2.86 4.48 0.10
CA VAL A 33 2.06 5.65 -0.30
C VAL A 33 2.00 5.78 -1.83
N ALA A 34 3.13 5.64 -2.51
CA ALA A 34 3.18 5.70 -3.98
C ALA A 34 2.34 4.60 -4.64
N LEU A 35 2.38 3.37 -4.11
CA LEU A 35 1.54 2.27 -4.60
C LEU A 35 0.05 2.53 -4.37
N LEU A 36 -0.32 3.12 -3.22
CA LEU A 36 -1.70 3.51 -2.94
C LEU A 36 -2.19 4.58 -3.92
N GLU A 37 -1.35 5.54 -4.29
CA GLU A 37 -1.70 6.58 -5.26
C GLU A 37 -1.92 6.00 -6.65
N GLN A 38 -1.04 5.13 -7.13
CA GLN A 38 -1.19 4.49 -8.44
C GLN A 38 -2.42 3.58 -8.49
N TRP A 39 -2.67 2.80 -7.43
CA TRP A 39 -3.93 2.04 -7.30
C TRP A 39 -5.14 2.97 -7.31
N SER A 40 -5.08 4.10 -6.61
CA SER A 40 -6.17 5.06 -6.58
C SER A 40 -6.48 5.62 -7.97
N ARG A 41 -5.47 5.81 -8.82
CA ARG A 41 -5.65 6.32 -10.19
C ARG A 41 -6.21 5.29 -11.17
N GLY A 42 -6.37 4.03 -10.76
CA GLY A 42 -6.84 2.98 -11.67
C GLY A 42 -5.74 2.26 -12.43
N GLU A 43 -4.46 2.59 -12.18
CA GLU A 43 -3.32 2.01 -12.92
C GLU A 43 -3.20 0.49 -12.70
N PHE A 44 -3.76 0.01 -11.60
CA PHE A 44 -3.88 -1.42 -11.31
C PHE A 44 -5.01 -1.70 -10.31
N ASP A 45 -5.37 -2.97 -10.17
CA ASP A 45 -6.31 -3.45 -9.16
C ASP A 45 -5.61 -3.71 -7.81
N MET A 46 -6.41 -4.05 -6.78
CA MET A 46 -5.90 -4.34 -5.44
C MET A 46 -4.98 -5.57 -5.39
N LYS A 47 -5.18 -6.56 -6.27
CA LYS A 47 -4.37 -7.77 -6.32
C LYS A 47 -2.97 -7.42 -6.81
N ALA A 48 -2.89 -6.70 -7.93
CA ALA A 48 -1.63 -6.23 -8.48
C ALA A 48 -0.91 -5.23 -7.55
N MET A 49 -1.65 -4.37 -6.82
CA MET A 49 -1.05 -3.54 -5.77
C MET A 49 -0.38 -4.40 -4.69
N ARG A 50 -1.10 -5.42 -4.19
CA ARG A 50 -0.59 -6.32 -3.13
C ARG A 50 0.64 -7.08 -3.58
N GLU A 51 0.63 -7.63 -4.79
CA GLU A 51 1.76 -8.36 -5.37
C GLU A 51 3.01 -7.46 -5.43
N ARG A 52 2.90 -6.25 -6.00
CA ARG A 52 4.02 -5.30 -6.05
C ARG A 52 4.55 -4.89 -4.68
N TYR A 53 3.66 -4.73 -3.70
CA TYR A 53 4.07 -4.39 -2.35
C TYR A 53 4.86 -5.53 -1.69
N LEU A 54 4.41 -6.78 -1.86
CA LEU A 54 5.09 -7.96 -1.32
C LEU A 54 6.44 -8.20 -1.99
N ASP A 55 6.52 -8.03 -3.32
CA ASP A 55 7.78 -8.14 -4.06
C ASP A 55 8.81 -7.11 -3.57
N MET A 56 8.39 -5.87 -3.29
CA MET A 56 9.30 -4.86 -2.74
C MET A 56 9.74 -5.16 -1.31
N ILE A 57 8.85 -5.64 -0.44
CA ILE A 57 9.26 -6.08 0.90
C ILE A 57 10.27 -7.23 0.79
N ALA A 58 10.05 -8.17 -0.11
CA ALA A 58 10.96 -9.29 -0.33
C ALA A 58 12.34 -8.80 -0.82
N LEU A 59 12.37 -7.83 -1.74
CA LEU A 59 13.60 -7.20 -2.21
C LEU A 59 14.36 -6.51 -1.07
N GLN A 60 13.69 -5.64 -0.32
CA GLN A 60 14.30 -4.94 0.83
C GLN A 60 14.82 -5.91 1.90
N ALA A 61 14.10 -7.02 2.13
CA ALA A 61 14.54 -8.05 3.07
C ALA A 61 15.77 -8.81 2.56
N ALA A 62 15.88 -9.04 1.25
CA ALA A 62 17.07 -9.64 0.64
C ALA A 62 18.28 -8.70 0.71
N GLU A 63 18.12 -7.42 0.38
CA GLU A 63 19.19 -6.42 0.47
C GLU A 63 19.73 -6.27 1.90
N ARG A 64 18.85 -6.27 2.91
CA ARG A 64 19.26 -6.21 4.32
C ARG A 64 19.99 -7.46 4.80
N ARG A 65 19.79 -8.61 4.15
CA ARG A 65 20.50 -9.86 4.46
C ARG A 65 21.89 -9.92 3.82
N ASP A 66 22.07 -9.31 2.65
CA ASP A 66 23.35 -9.24 1.95
C ASP A 66 24.34 -8.28 2.64
N LEU A 67 23.82 -7.25 3.31
CA LEU A 67 24.59 -6.26 4.08
C LEU A 67 25.05 -6.76 5.47
N ARG A 68 24.78 -8.01 5.86
CA ARG A 68 25.04 -8.56 7.20
C ARG A 68 26.03 -9.72 7.17
#